data_AF-A0A965BXB9-F1
#
_entry.id   AF-A0A965BXB9-F1
#
_cell.length_a   1.000
_cell.length_b   1.000
_cell.length_c   1.000
_cell.angle_alpha   90.00
_cell.angle_beta   90.00
_cell.angle_gamma   90.00
#
_symmetry.space_group_name_H-M   'P 1'
#
loop_
_entity.id
_entity.type
_entity.pdbx_description
1 polymer ?
#
loop_
_entity_poly.entity_id
_entity_poly.type
_entity_poly.pdbx_seq_one_letter_code
_entity_poly.pdbx_strand_id
1 'polypeptide(L)'
;MRDQHYGRVVMTTSSSGLYGTFGQANYGAAKAALVGLMNVLHLEGEKYGIRVNAISPVAATRMMEGLLPEAAAVLLAPEAVAPAVLYLASDEAPSRTILGAGAGVYSRIEVVETDGIYLDDFAN
;
A
#
# COMPACT_ATOMS: atom_id res chain seq x y z
N MET A 1 -14.65 -5.63 15.34
CA MET A 1 -13.43 -6.37 14.96
C MET A 1 -12.86 -7.18 16.11
N ARG A 2 -12.31 -6.59 17.19
CA ARG A 2 -11.70 -7.36 18.30
C ARG A 2 -12.64 -8.37 18.95
N ASP A 3 -13.80 -7.93 19.42
CA ASP A 3 -14.80 -8.81 20.05
C ASP A 3 -15.42 -9.83 19.08
N GLN A 4 -15.35 -9.54 17.78
CA GLN A 4 -15.86 -10.40 16.71
C GLN A 4 -14.83 -11.43 16.24
N HIS A 5 -13.58 -11.36 16.74
CA HIS A 5 -12.45 -12.18 16.27
C HIS A 5 -12.29 -12.19 14.74
N TYR A 6 -12.62 -11.06 14.10
CA TYR A 6 -12.52 -10.90 12.66
C TYR A 6 -12.36 -9.42 12.28
N GLY A 7 -11.45 -9.13 11.35
CA GLY A 7 -11.36 -7.82 10.71
C GLY A 7 -10.48 -7.83 9.45
N ARG A 8 -10.85 -7.00 8.47
CA ARG A 8 -10.06 -6.72 7.28
C ARG A 8 -9.98 -5.21 7.10
N VAL A 9 -8.77 -4.67 7.16
CA VAL A 9 -8.51 -3.23 7.05
C VAL A 9 -7.64 -2.98 5.84
N VAL A 10 -8.10 -2.10 4.96
CA VAL A 10 -7.38 -1.67 3.75
C VAL A 10 -7.06 -0.19 3.88
N MET A 11 -5.77 0.14 3.95
CA MET A 11 -5.29 1.52 3.95
C MET A 11 -4.90 1.95 2.55
N THR A 12 -5.18 3.20 2.16
CA THR A 12 -4.79 3.70 0.84
C THR A 12 -3.48 4.47 0.91
N THR A 13 -2.37 3.82 0.57
CA THR A 13 -1.06 4.47 0.33
C THR A 13 -0.97 4.98 -1.13
N SER A 14 0.22 5.30 -1.62
CA SER A 14 0.45 5.73 -3.01
C SER A 14 1.92 5.58 -3.40
N SER A 15 2.20 5.60 -4.70
CA SER A 15 3.58 5.74 -5.22
C SER A 15 4.28 6.98 -4.65
N SER A 16 3.57 8.10 -4.45
CA SER A 16 4.13 9.31 -3.83
C SER A 16 4.63 9.08 -2.40
N GLY A 17 3.98 8.18 -1.65
CA GLY A 17 4.40 7.79 -0.30
C GLY A 17 5.47 6.71 -0.27
N LEU A 18 5.47 5.82 -1.25
CA LEU A 18 6.39 4.67 -1.31
C LEU A 18 7.73 5.01 -1.97
N TYR A 19 7.70 5.83 -3.02
CA TYR A 19 8.84 6.12 -3.89
C TYR A 19 9.18 7.61 -3.94
N GLY A 20 8.30 8.47 -3.43
CA GLY A 20 8.43 9.93 -3.52
C GLY A 20 7.87 10.49 -4.83
N THR A 21 7.42 11.73 -4.79
CA THR A 21 6.98 12.49 -5.97
C THR A 21 7.22 13.98 -5.71
N PHE A 22 7.83 14.68 -6.68
CA PHE A 22 8.14 16.11 -6.55
C PHE A 22 6.88 16.94 -6.26
N GLY A 23 6.99 17.93 -5.38
CA GLY A 23 5.87 18.80 -5.00
C GLY A 23 4.82 18.17 -4.06
N GLN A 24 5.03 16.92 -3.63
CA GLN A 24 4.07 16.19 -2.79
C GLN A 24 4.65 15.80 -1.42
N ALA A 25 5.50 16.64 -0.81
CA ALA A 25 6.13 16.30 0.47
C ALA A 25 5.12 15.97 1.59
N ASN A 26 4.07 16.77 1.73
CA ASN A 26 3.00 16.56 2.70
C ASN A 26 2.18 15.28 2.40
N TYR A 27 1.79 15.10 1.15
CA TYR A 27 1.00 13.95 0.71
C TYR A 27 1.80 12.65 0.78
N GLY A 28 3.05 12.65 0.32
CA GLY A 28 3.99 11.54 0.40
C GLY A 28 4.22 11.11 1.86
N ALA A 29 4.51 12.07 2.76
CA ALA A 29 4.65 11.78 4.18
C ALA A 29 3.38 11.13 4.78
N ALA A 30 2.20 11.69 4.50
CA ALA A 30 0.95 11.13 4.99
C ALA A 30 0.69 9.70 4.46
N LYS A 31 0.98 9.44 3.18
CA LYS A 31 0.77 8.13 2.55
C LYS A 31 1.80 7.09 2.99
N ALA A 32 3.04 7.50 3.27
CA ALA A 32 4.06 6.66 3.88
C ALA A 32 3.67 6.28 5.32
N ALA A 33 3.14 7.22 6.10
CA ALA A 33 2.74 6.98 7.50
C ALA A 33 1.68 5.87 7.63
N LEU A 34 0.79 5.71 6.64
CA LEU A 34 -0.18 4.60 6.61
C LEU A 34 0.49 3.23 6.53
N VAL A 35 1.63 3.10 5.84
CA VAL A 35 2.40 1.85 5.80
C VAL A 35 3.01 1.56 7.18
N GLY A 36 3.54 2.59 7.85
CA GLY A 36 4.01 2.48 9.23
C GLY A 36 2.89 2.03 10.18
N LEU A 37 1.70 2.63 10.06
CA LEU A 37 0.53 2.25 10.86
C LEU A 37 0.07 0.81 10.57
N MET A 38 0.06 0.39 9.31
CA MET A 38 -0.26 -0.99 8.91
C MET A 38 0.67 -2.01 9.58
N ASN A 39 1.99 -1.73 9.58
CA ASN A 39 2.99 -2.63 10.18
C ASN A 39 2.70 -2.92 11.65
N VAL A 40 2.27 -1.90 12.42
CA VAL A 40 1.94 -2.05 13.84
C VAL A 40 0.58 -2.71 14.03
N LEU A 41 -0.47 -2.22 13.35
CA LEU A 41 -1.84 -2.70 13.56
C LEU A 41 -2.04 -4.16 13.13
N HIS A 42 -1.28 -4.66 12.15
CA HIS A 42 -1.29 -6.08 11.84
C HIS A 42 -0.86 -6.93 13.03
N LEU A 43 0.25 -6.56 13.71
CA LEU A 43 0.78 -7.31 14.85
C LEU A 43 -0.19 -7.25 16.04
N GLU A 44 -0.73 -6.06 16.34
CA GLU A 44 -1.71 -5.91 17.42
C GLU A 44 -3.04 -6.65 17.15
N GLY A 45 -3.41 -6.74 15.88
CA GLY A 45 -4.65 -7.34 15.41
C GLY A 45 -4.60 -8.86 15.22
N GLU A 46 -3.42 -9.45 15.12
CA GLU A 46 -3.21 -10.85 14.74
C GLU A 46 -3.99 -11.81 15.64
N LYS A 47 -3.89 -11.65 16.96
CA LYS A 47 -4.59 -12.50 17.95
C LYS A 47 -6.13 -12.41 17.88
N TYR A 48 -6.66 -11.41 17.18
CA TYR A 48 -8.09 -11.20 16.98
C TYR A 48 -8.54 -11.54 15.55
N GLY A 49 -7.70 -12.19 14.73
CA GLY A 49 -8.04 -12.48 13.34
C GLY A 49 -8.19 -11.23 12.47
N ILE A 50 -7.58 -10.11 12.87
CA ILE A 50 -7.62 -8.84 12.13
C ILE A 50 -6.39 -8.77 11.21
N ARG A 51 -6.65 -8.64 9.92
CA ARG A 51 -5.61 -8.44 8.90
C ARG A 51 -5.62 -7.01 8.41
N VAL A 52 -4.44 -6.42 8.30
CA VAL A 52 -4.26 -5.01 7.91
C VAL A 52 -3.31 -4.97 6.72
N ASN A 53 -3.77 -4.39 5.62
CA ASN A 53 -3.03 -4.27 4.37
C ASN A 53 -3.11 -2.83 3.84
N ALA A 54 -2.24 -2.51 2.90
CA ALA A 54 -2.26 -1.26 2.18
C ALA A 54 -2.42 -1.51 0.67
N ILE A 55 -3.10 -0.58 -0.01
CA ILE A 55 -3.20 -0.54 -1.46
C ILE A 55 -2.51 0.72 -1.97
N SER A 56 -1.69 0.59 -3.01
CA SER A 56 -1.13 1.68 -3.81
C SER A 56 -1.84 1.73 -5.16
N PRO A 57 -2.99 2.42 -5.25
CA PRO A 57 -3.78 2.44 -6.47
C PRO A 57 -3.18 3.38 -7.52
N VAL A 58 -3.30 3.00 -8.79
CA VAL A 58 -3.11 3.88 -9.93
C VAL A 58 -4.43 3.93 -10.67
N ALA A 59 -5.13 5.06 -10.53
CA ALA A 59 -6.40 5.30 -11.19
C ALA A 59 -6.46 6.74 -11.70
N ALA A 60 -6.97 6.91 -12.92
CA ALA A 60 -7.30 8.20 -13.48
C ALA A 60 -8.49 8.76 -12.69
N THR A 61 -8.21 9.73 -11.84
CA THR A 61 -9.20 10.44 -11.05
C THR A 61 -9.15 11.92 -11.40
N ARG A 62 -10.07 12.73 -10.85
CA ARG A 62 -9.99 14.20 -10.94
C ARG A 62 -8.63 14.76 -10.50
N MET A 63 -7.88 14.05 -9.65
CA MET A 63 -6.53 14.43 -9.23
C MET A 63 -5.49 14.29 -10.36
N MET A 64 -5.75 13.44 -11.36
CA MET A 64 -4.87 13.18 -12.51
C MET A 64 -5.37 13.83 -13.81
N GLU A 65 -6.40 14.67 -13.73
CA GLU A 65 -6.99 15.34 -14.90
C GLU A 65 -5.94 16.25 -15.56
N GLY A 66 -5.80 16.14 -16.89
CA GLY A 66 -4.79 16.86 -17.66
C GLY A 66 -3.36 16.30 -17.59
N LEU A 67 -3.10 15.24 -16.78
CA LEU A 67 -1.80 14.59 -16.68
C LEU A 67 -1.65 13.34 -17.58
N LEU A 68 -2.77 12.80 -18.06
CA LEU A 68 -2.81 11.53 -18.78
C LEU A 68 -3.42 11.70 -20.17
N PRO A 69 -2.86 11.04 -21.21
CA PRO A 69 -3.57 10.86 -22.48
C PRO A 69 -4.89 10.11 -22.26
N GLU A 70 -5.91 10.42 -23.05
CA GLU A 70 -7.26 9.84 -22.92
C GLU A 70 -7.27 8.30 -22.97
N ALA A 71 -6.45 7.70 -23.85
CA ALA A 71 -6.32 6.25 -23.93
C ALA A 71 -5.77 5.61 -22.64
N ALA A 72 -4.91 6.32 -21.90
CA ALA A 72 -4.39 5.86 -20.61
C ALA A 72 -5.43 6.01 -19.49
N ALA A 73 -6.30 7.02 -19.59
CA ALA A 73 -7.37 7.24 -18.61
C ALA A 73 -8.39 6.08 -18.59
N VAL A 74 -8.70 5.51 -19.77
CA VAL A 74 -9.60 4.35 -19.89
C VAL A 74 -9.04 3.12 -19.18
N LEU A 75 -7.74 2.85 -19.34
CA LEU A 75 -7.10 1.70 -18.67
C LEU A 75 -7.02 1.92 -17.16
N LEU A 76 -6.81 3.16 -16.73
CA LEU A 76 -6.71 3.53 -15.32
C LEU A 76 -8.09 3.81 -14.68
N ALA A 77 -9.16 3.22 -15.19
CA ALA A 77 -10.48 3.34 -14.58
C ALA A 77 -10.45 2.82 -13.12
N PRO A 78 -11.17 3.46 -12.18
CA PRO A 78 -11.23 3.01 -10.77
C PRO A 78 -11.64 1.53 -10.60
N GLU A 79 -12.42 1.00 -11.52
CA GLU A 79 -12.84 -0.40 -11.59
C GLU A 79 -11.64 -1.35 -11.71
N ALA A 80 -10.52 -0.92 -12.29
CA ALA A 80 -9.28 -1.71 -12.35
C ALA A 80 -8.60 -1.88 -10.97
N VAL A 81 -9.00 -1.09 -9.96
CA VAL A 81 -8.50 -1.19 -8.58
C VAL A 81 -9.44 -2.01 -7.69
N ALA A 82 -10.73 -2.08 -8.04
CA ALA A 82 -11.76 -2.73 -7.21
C ALA A 82 -11.46 -4.20 -6.86
N PRO A 83 -10.98 -5.07 -7.79
CA PRO A 83 -10.64 -6.45 -7.45
C PRO A 83 -9.56 -6.58 -6.37
N ALA A 84 -8.56 -5.69 -6.40
CA ALA A 84 -7.51 -5.65 -5.38
C ALA A 84 -8.07 -5.29 -4.00
N VAL A 85 -8.95 -4.29 -3.92
CA VAL A 85 -9.59 -3.89 -2.66
C VAL A 85 -10.48 -5.01 -2.12
N LEU A 86 -11.28 -5.65 -2.99
CA LEU A 86 -12.14 -6.78 -2.61
C LEU A 86 -11.30 -7.94 -2.08
N TYR A 87 -10.18 -8.27 -2.73
CA TYR A 87 -9.27 -9.31 -2.25
C TYR A 87 -8.69 -8.97 -0.87
N LEU A 88 -8.19 -7.75 -0.67
CA LEU A 88 -7.64 -7.29 0.62
C LEU A 88 -8.70 -7.18 1.73
N ALA A 89 -9.98 -7.09 1.37
CA ALA A 89 -11.12 -7.05 2.28
C ALA A 89 -11.80 -8.42 2.49
N SER A 90 -11.32 -9.47 1.82
CA SER A 90 -11.92 -10.80 1.85
C SER A 90 -11.40 -11.68 3.00
N ASP A 91 -12.05 -12.81 3.22
CA ASP A 91 -11.58 -13.84 4.17
C ASP A 91 -10.18 -14.36 3.82
N GLU A 92 -9.84 -14.39 2.53
CA GLU A 92 -8.56 -14.82 1.96
C GLU A 92 -7.50 -13.71 1.88
N ALA A 93 -7.81 -12.52 2.40
CA ALA A 93 -6.86 -11.41 2.37
C ALA A 93 -5.54 -11.80 3.04
N PRO A 94 -4.39 -11.37 2.51
CA PRO A 94 -3.12 -11.54 3.20
C PRO A 94 -3.08 -10.64 4.45
N SER A 95 -1.95 -10.58 5.12
CA SER A 95 -1.70 -9.56 6.14
C SER A 95 -0.36 -8.87 5.90
N ARG A 96 -0.26 -7.59 6.29
CA ARG A 96 0.94 -6.77 6.12
C ARG A 96 1.42 -6.69 4.67
N THR A 97 0.48 -6.68 3.73
CA THR A 97 0.79 -6.60 2.29
C THR A 97 0.52 -5.20 1.77
N ILE A 98 1.44 -4.69 0.95
CA ILE A 98 1.22 -3.50 0.13
C ILE A 98 0.95 -4.00 -1.30
N LEU A 99 -0.25 -3.76 -1.80
CA LEU A 99 -0.68 -4.20 -3.14
C LEU A 99 -0.74 -3.00 -4.09
N GLY A 100 0.07 -3.01 -5.15
CA GLY A 100 -0.09 -2.14 -6.29
C GLY A 100 -1.22 -2.63 -7.18
N ALA A 101 -2.09 -1.72 -7.65
CA ALA A 101 -3.21 -2.06 -8.53
C ALA A 101 -3.53 -0.92 -9.49
N GLY A 102 -3.64 -1.23 -10.79
CA GLY A 102 -4.06 -0.28 -11.82
C GLY A 102 -3.88 -0.86 -13.22
N ALA A 103 -4.70 -0.43 -14.19
CA ALA A 103 -4.66 -0.93 -15.57
C ALA A 103 -4.76 -2.46 -15.71
N GLY A 104 -5.44 -3.13 -14.77
CA GLY A 104 -5.55 -4.60 -14.75
C GLY A 104 -4.30 -5.33 -14.26
N VAL A 105 -3.27 -4.61 -13.81
CA VAL A 105 -2.03 -5.15 -13.25
C VAL A 105 -2.08 -5.08 -11.72
N TYR A 106 -1.63 -6.16 -11.08
CA TYR A 106 -1.54 -6.28 -9.62
C TYR A 106 -0.15 -6.75 -9.22
N SER A 107 0.47 -6.11 -8.24
CA SER A 107 1.82 -6.45 -7.78
C SER A 107 1.96 -6.27 -6.28
N ARG A 108 2.78 -7.11 -5.63
CA ARG A 108 3.17 -6.87 -4.23
C ARG A 108 4.36 -5.90 -4.21
N ILE A 109 4.27 -4.90 -3.34
CA ILE A 109 5.35 -3.94 -3.10
C ILE A 109 6.00 -4.27 -1.76
N GLU A 110 7.32 -4.37 -1.73
CA GLU A 110 8.07 -4.81 -0.55
C GLU A 110 9.21 -3.84 -0.23
N VAL A 111 9.49 -3.69 1.07
CA VAL A 111 10.71 -3.04 1.55
C VAL A 111 11.72 -4.16 1.78
N VAL A 112 12.86 -4.07 1.11
CA VAL A 112 13.92 -5.09 1.15
C VAL A 112 15.17 -4.46 1.74
N GLU A 113 15.79 -5.17 2.66
CA GLU A 113 17.13 -4.87 3.18
C GLU A 113 18.14 -5.71 2.40
N THR A 114 19.20 -5.08 1.89
CA THR A 114 20.31 -5.77 1.24
C THR A 114 21.23 -6.41 2.27
N ASP A 115 22.13 -7.28 1.83
CA ASP A 115 23.20 -7.77 2.71
C ASP A 115 24.01 -6.60 3.28
N GLY A 116 24.20 -6.63 4.61
CA GLY A 116 24.95 -5.62 5.33
C GLY A 116 26.46 -5.79 5.16
N ILE A 117 27.19 -4.68 5.22
CA ILE A 117 28.64 -4.68 5.37
C ILE A 117 28.96 -4.35 6.83
N TYR A 118 29.63 -5.28 7.51
CA TYR A 118 30.16 -5.04 8.86
C TYR A 118 31.49 -4.29 8.76
N LEU A 119 31.57 -3.14 9.44
CA LEU A 119 32.81 -2.33 9.52
C LEU A 119 33.49 -2.63 10.86
N ASP A 120 34.64 -3.29 10.83
CA ASP A 120 35.38 -3.75 12.01
C ASP A 120 36.03 -2.63 12.86
N ASP A 121 36.02 -1.37 12.39
CA ASP A 121 36.77 -0.25 12.99
C ASP A 121 36.21 0.27 14.33
N PHE A 122 35.15 -0.34 14.88
CA PHE A 122 34.57 0.04 16.18
C PHE A 122 35.21 -0.67 17.39
N ALA A 123 36.27 -1.46 17.19
CA ALA A 123 36.94 -2.25 18.22
C ALA A 123 38.21 -1.59 18.85
N ASN A 124 38.45 -0.29 18.64
CA ASN A 124 39.55 0.44 19.29
C ASN A 124 39.14 1.13 20.59
#